data_AF-A0A349M5H7-F1
#
_entry.id   AF-A0A349M5H7-F1
#
_cell.length_a   1.000
_cell.length_b   1.000
_cell.length_c   1.000
_cell.angle_alpha   90.00
_cell.angle_beta   90.00
_cell.angle_gamma   90.00
#
_symmetry.space_group_name_H-M   'P 1'
#
loop_
_entity.id
_entity.type
_entity.pdbx_description
1 polymer ?
#
loop_
_entity_poly.entity_id
_entity_poly.type
_entity_poly.pdbx_seq_one_letter_code
_entity_poly.pdbx_strand_id
1 'polypeptide(L)'
;MSGTLDLVQRSYVGEVIRDGVLYFNPKAINHLRGLTLPMRFRGLLIEVTLEDGRLRVGAEVDSLNRSVKLGVGDQVREIRSGESYTFDL
;
A
#
# COMPACT_ATOMS: atom_id res chain seq x y z
N MET A 1 16.59 14.48 5.70
CA MET A 1 15.56 14.90 6.68
C MET A 1 14.19 14.73 6.03
N SER A 2 13.39 13.76 6.51
CA SER A 2 12.12 13.31 5.92
C SER A 2 11.09 13.10 7.03
N GLY A 3 10.98 14.06 7.96
CA GLY A 3 10.18 13.88 9.18
C GLY A 3 8.67 13.94 8.95
N THR A 4 8.20 14.78 8.01
CA THR A 4 6.77 15.09 7.87
C THR A 4 6.06 14.20 6.84
N LEU A 5 6.77 13.77 5.78
CA LEU A 5 6.23 12.85 4.78
C LEU A 5 6.11 11.42 5.33
N ASP A 6 7.09 11.00 6.15
CA ASP A 6 7.07 9.71 6.86
C ASP A 6 5.88 9.61 7.83
N LEU A 7 5.57 10.71 8.53
CA LEU A 7 4.41 10.79 9.41
C LEU A 7 3.08 10.68 8.66
N VAL A 8 2.94 11.20 7.44
CA VAL A 8 1.70 11.03 6.66
C VAL A 8 1.59 9.61 6.12
N GLN A 9 2.65 9.04 5.55
CA GLN A 9 2.59 7.65 5.06
C GLN A 9 2.31 6.65 6.20
N ARG A 10 2.99 6.74 7.34
CA ARG A 10 2.74 5.86 8.49
C ARG A 10 1.43 6.14 9.22
N SER A 11 1.04 7.41 9.39
CA SER A 11 -0.14 7.75 10.21
C SER A 11 -1.45 7.46 9.46
N TYR A 12 -1.44 7.45 8.13
CA TYR A 12 -2.63 7.19 7.32
C TYR A 12 -2.74 5.75 6.81
N VAL A 13 -1.62 5.12 6.42
CA VAL A 13 -1.61 3.78 5.81
C VAL A 13 -1.12 2.69 6.78
N GLY A 14 -0.46 3.07 7.89
CA GLY A 14 -0.01 2.11 8.91
C GLY A 14 1.04 1.13 8.39
N GLU A 15 1.91 1.58 7.48
CA GLU A 15 2.88 0.72 6.81
C GLU A 15 3.88 0.08 7.78
N VAL A 16 3.95 -1.26 7.78
CA VAL A 16 4.97 -2.03 8.49
C VAL A 16 5.52 -3.14 7.60
N ILE A 17 6.84 -3.22 7.47
CA ILE A 17 7.49 -4.36 6.82
C ILE A 17 7.75 -5.43 7.87
N ARG A 18 7.15 -6.61 7.72
CA ARG A 18 7.40 -7.79 8.58
C ARG A 18 7.68 -8.99 7.70
N ASP A 19 8.79 -9.68 7.94
CA ASP A 19 9.21 -10.87 7.19
C ASP A 19 9.20 -10.69 5.65
N GLY A 20 9.49 -9.47 5.20
CA GLY A 20 9.50 -9.13 3.78
C GLY A 20 8.13 -8.90 3.13
N VAL A 21 7.05 -8.90 3.92
CA VAL A 21 5.69 -8.52 3.53
C VAL A 21 5.45 -7.07 3.92
N LEU A 22 4.86 -6.31 3.00
CA LEU A 22 4.43 -4.93 3.22
C LEU A 22 3.00 -4.92 3.79
N TYR A 23 2.86 -4.70 5.09
CA TYR A 23 1.55 -4.64 5.74
C TYR A 23 1.00 -3.22 5.73
N PHE A 24 -0.27 -3.10 5.34
CA PHE A 24 -1.08 -1.91 5.45
C PHE A 24 -2.10 -2.10 6.57
N ASN A 25 -2.16 -1.14 7.48
CA ASN A 25 -3.18 -1.08 8.53
C ASN A 25 -3.84 0.31 8.49
N PRO A 26 -4.59 0.61 7.41
CA PRO A 26 -5.24 1.89 7.26
C PRO A 26 -6.26 2.05 8.40
N LYS A 27 -6.14 3.13 9.17
CA LYS A 27 -7.17 3.46 10.14
C LYS A 27 -8.36 4.05 9.38
N ALA A 28 -9.58 3.73 9.80
CA ALA A 28 -10.79 4.40 9.31
C ALA A 28 -10.68 5.90 9.62
N ILE A 29 -10.39 6.70 8.60
CA ILE A 29 -10.31 8.15 8.74
C ILE A 29 -11.61 8.70 8.20
N ASN A 30 -12.59 8.88 9.09
CA ASN A 30 -13.95 9.36 8.81
C ASN A 30 -14.00 10.72 8.09
N HIS A 31 -12.87 11.41 7.92
CA HIS A 31 -12.76 12.72 7.30
C HIS A 31 -11.98 12.74 5.97
N LEU A 32 -11.44 11.61 5.52
CA LEU A 32 -10.79 11.51 4.22
C LEU A 32 -11.78 10.95 3.21
N ARG A 33 -12.11 11.74 2.18
CA ARG A 33 -12.87 11.25 1.02
C ARG A 33 -12.04 10.28 0.18
N GLY A 34 -10.73 10.50 0.10
CA GLY A 34 -9.81 9.65 -0.61
C GLY A 34 -8.37 10.07 -0.39
N LEU A 35 -7.44 9.12 -0.47
CA LEU A 35 -6.00 9.34 -0.38
C LEU A 35 -5.28 8.40 -1.33
N THR A 36 -4.53 8.94 -2.29
CA THR A 36 -3.63 8.17 -3.17
C THR A 36 -2.19 8.52 -2.85
N LEU A 37 -1.38 7.49 -2.63
CA LEU A 37 0.03 7.60 -2.28
C LEU A 37 0.86 6.64 -3.15
N PRO A 38 1.73 7.15 -4.03
CA PRO A 38 2.73 6.32 -4.68
C PRO A 38 3.89 6.03 -3.71
N MET A 39 4.39 4.80 -3.75
CA MET A 39 5.54 4.37 -2.94
C MET A 39 6.36 3.32 -3.68
N ARG A 40 7.65 3.20 -3.35
CA ARG A 40 8.52 2.18 -3.96
C ARG A 40 8.89 1.12 -2.92
N PHE A 41 8.54 -0.14 -3.19
CA PHE A 41 8.89 -1.26 -2.33
C PHE A 41 9.56 -2.36 -3.14
N ARG A 42 10.73 -2.82 -2.68
CA ARG A 42 11.58 -3.80 -3.40
C ARG A 42 11.82 -3.45 -4.86
N GLY A 43 11.93 -2.15 -5.15
CA GLY A 43 12.18 -1.61 -6.48
C GLY A 43 10.96 -1.52 -7.40
N LEU A 44 9.80 -2.03 -7.00
CA LEU A 44 8.53 -1.90 -7.71
C LEU A 44 7.80 -0.63 -7.23
N LEU A 45 7.29 0.19 -8.16
CA LEU A 45 6.43 1.30 -7.81
C LEU A 45 5.02 0.76 -7.53
N ILE A 46 4.46 1.14 -6.40
CA ILE A 46 3.16 0.70 -5.91
C ILE A 46 2.34 1.96 -5.65
N GLU A 47 1.13 1.99 -6.17
CA GLU A 47 0.13 3.00 -5.88
C GLU A 47 -0.87 2.46 -4.87
N VAL A 48 -1.01 3.15 -3.74
CA VAL A 48 -1.96 2.80 -2.68
C VAL A 48 -3.04 3.86 -2.65
N THR A 49 -4.29 3.46 -2.87
CA THR A 49 -5.46 4.34 -2.84
C THR A 49 -6.42 3.88 -1.77
N LEU A 50 -6.73 4.76 -0.83
CA LEU A 50 -7.74 4.58 0.20
C LEU A 50 -8.94 5.46 -0.15
N GLU A 51 -10.08 4.87 -0.46
CA GLU A 51 -11.31 5.60 -0.83
C GLU A 51 -12.53 4.75 -0.44
N ASP A 52 -13.59 5.37 0.07
CA ASP A 52 -14.88 4.71 0.39
C ASP A 52 -14.76 3.43 1.23
N GLY A 53 -13.84 3.39 2.21
CA GLY A 53 -13.61 2.21 3.03
C GLY A 53 -12.94 1.04 2.30
N ARG A 54 -12.31 1.32 1.16
CA ARG A 54 -11.55 0.34 0.38
C ARG A 54 -10.10 0.76 0.25
N LEU A 55 -9.21 -0.24 0.34
CA LEU A 55 -7.81 -0.08 0.04
C LEU A 55 -7.52 -0.75 -1.31
N ARG A 56 -7.19 0.04 -2.31
CA ARG A 56 -6.68 -0.44 -3.59
C ARG A 56 -5.16 -0.33 -3.59
N VAL A 57 -4.50 -1.40 -4.02
CA VAL A 57 -3.05 -1.41 -4.21
C VAL A 57 -2.75 -1.90 -5.62
N GLY A 58 -2.07 -1.07 -6.41
CA GLY A 58 -1.64 -1.38 -7.77
C GLY A 58 -0.13 -1.38 -7.89
N ALA A 59 0.42 -2.36 -8.59
CA ALA A 59 1.84 -2.38 -8.94
C ALA A 59 2.01 -1.87 -10.38
N GLU A 60 2.91 -0.91 -10.57
CA GLU A 60 3.25 -0.44 -11.91
C GLU A 60 3.92 -1.56 -12.72
N VAL A 61 3.77 -1.47 -14.05
CA VAL A 61 4.47 -2.36 -14.97
C VAL A 61 5.97 -2.06 -14.93
N ASP A 62 6.77 -3.09 -14.68
CA ASP A 62 8.21 -3.08 -14.63
C ASP A 62 8.73 -4.23 -15.50
N SER A 63 9.76 -3.93 -16.27
CA SER A 63 10.50 -4.85 -17.14
C SER A 63 11.00 -6.12 -16.45
N LEU A 64 11.17 -6.08 -15.13
CA LEU A 64 11.73 -7.17 -14.34
C LEU A 64 10.70 -8.16 -13.80
N ASN A 65 9.41 -8.00 -14.17
CA ASN A 65 8.29 -8.84 -13.75
C ASN A 65 8.30 -9.16 -12.24
N ARG A 66 8.66 -8.16 -11.43
CA ARG A 66 8.82 -8.29 -9.99
C ARG A 66 7.46 -8.52 -9.34
N SER A 67 7.49 -9.20 -8.20
CA SER A 67 6.34 -9.36 -7.32
C SER A 67 6.67 -8.93 -5.90
N VAL A 68 5.65 -8.50 -5.17
CA VAL A 68 5.75 -8.13 -3.77
C VAL A 68 4.59 -8.73 -2.99
N LYS A 69 4.83 -9.05 -1.72
CA LYS A 69 3.79 -9.51 -0.81
C LYS A 69 3.23 -8.33 -0.04
N LEU A 70 1.93 -8.20 -0.06
CA LEU A 70 1.15 -7.17 0.61
C LEU A 70 0.27 -7.83 1.68
N GLY A 71 0.17 -7.22 2.84
CA GLY A 71 -0.72 -7.64 3.91
C GLY A 71 -1.75 -6.57 4.24
N VAL A 72 -3.00 -6.96 4.48
CA VAL A 72 -4.07 -6.09 4.99
C VAL A 72 -4.81 -6.87 6.08
N GLY A 73 -4.70 -6.42 7.33
CA GLY A 73 -5.13 -7.24 8.48
C GLY A 73 -4.42 -8.60 8.49
N ASP A 74 -5.20 -9.68 8.51
CA ASP A 74 -4.69 -11.06 8.45
C ASP A 74 -4.53 -11.61 7.02
N GLN A 75 -4.94 -10.84 6.00
CA GLN A 75 -4.86 -11.28 4.61
C GLN A 75 -3.50 -10.92 4.02
N VAL A 76 -2.81 -11.89 3.44
CA VAL A 76 -1.58 -11.66 2.68
C VAL A 76 -1.82 -12.07 1.22
N ARG A 77 -1.49 -11.16 0.30
CA ARG A 77 -1.57 -11.37 -1.15
C ARG A 77 -0.25 -11.03 -1.81
N GLU A 78 0.08 -11.78 -2.85
CA GLU A 78 1.19 -11.42 -3.74
C GLU A 78 0.63 -10.65 -4.92
N ILE A 79 1.23 -9.49 -5.20
CA ILE A 79 0.91 -8.66 -6.36
C ILE A 79 2.10 -8.70 -7.32
N ARG A 80 1.84 -9.01 -8.58
CA ARG A 80 2.84 -8.92 -9.63
C ARG A 80 2.80 -7.56 -10.30
N SER A 81 3.88 -7.23 -10.97
CA SER A 81 3.96 -6.06 -11.82
C SER A 81 2.77 -5.97 -12.79
N GLY A 82 2.10 -4.82 -12.82
CA GLY A 82 0.89 -4.58 -13.62
C GLY A 82 -0.41 -5.09 -13.00
N GLU A 83 -0.37 -5.85 -11.89
CA GLU A 83 -1.59 -6.28 -11.19
C GLU A 83 -2.08 -5.20 -10.23
N SER A 84 -3.36 -5.27 -9.88
CA SER A 84 -3.95 -4.47 -8.80
C SER A 84 -4.95 -5.29 -8.01
N TYR A 85 -5.01 -5.04 -6.70
CA TYR A 85 -5.93 -5.68 -5.78
C TYR A 85 -6.66 -4.65 -4.94
N THR A 86 -7.93 -4.94 -4.64
CA THR A 86 -8.75 -4.12 -3.76
C THR A 86 -9.16 -4.96 -2.55
N PHE A 87 -9.02 -4.36 -1.37
CA PHE A 87 -9.42 -4.91 -0.08
C PHE A 87 -10.54 -4.04 0.49
N ASP A 88 -11.58 -4.68 1.01
CA ASP A 88 -12.58 -3.99 1.83
C ASP A 88 -12.04 -3.90 3.28
N LEU A 89 -12.15 -2.72 3.90
CA LEU A 89 -11.60 -2.40 5.23
C LEU A 89 -12.64 -2.46 6.35
#